data_AF-A0A0L0VQA9-F1
#
_entry.id   AF-A0A0L0VQA9-F1
#
_cell.length_a   1.000
_cell.length_b   1.000
_cell.length_c   1.000
_cell.angle_alpha   90.00
_cell.angle_beta   90.00
_cell.angle_gamma   90.00
#
_symmetry.space_group_name_H-M   'P 1'
#
loop_
_entity.id
_entity.type
_entity.pdbx_description
1 polymer ?
#
loop_
_entity_poly.entity_id
_entity_poly.type
_entity_poly.pdbx_seq_one_letter_code
_entity_poly.pdbx_strand_id
1 'polypeptide(L)'
;MLQAWLLILPTFFHLLLDLVGTVASTPKPVQVSFDQYSAPVPIRTSNPLGLSLEFSDFPYYMVEVKQTTQCLLNLQAAGGVAPAVRIGGTTQDRATYDPNQAQPIRYSLPPGEKVANNITFGPGFIELASRLRGAVTFGLNRQQGDLNNAGLAASAVVKKIKNLYALELGNEPGFWDATAPEAHGKPWTPETDADSQVRWQQAISQKVGLADIIQAGVFFSPGRYSIKKLASKEGTSLQYVKSFGPYSFWNQTQVSPTYYGAYFSTLALRNVTYISTIETSNPAVVVYALWGCQKVIRLVVYHSQFYDGHAAGGEPSPDIVEIDRLPFDVQTVRLLRLTAKNSFIREAGPDPGQVQIGGGYFDNATCKIRARPRYEKITTSNENCLEFLIHQSEAVIVELDRQLPDTC
;
A
#
# COMPACT_ATOMS: atom_id res chain seq x y z
N MET A 1 -45.84 50.30 31.63
CA MET A 1 -45.55 51.02 32.89
C MET A 1 -44.19 50.58 33.38
N LEU A 2 -43.35 51.52 33.86
CA LEU A 2 -42.06 51.39 34.58
C LEU A 2 -41.06 50.29 34.10
N GLN A 3 -39.83 50.61 33.68
CA GLN A 3 -38.71 51.17 34.47
C GLN A 3 -38.29 50.27 35.65
N ALA A 4 -37.00 50.11 35.99
CA ALA A 4 -35.73 50.33 35.28
C ALA A 4 -34.60 49.77 36.18
N TRP A 5 -33.37 49.66 35.68
CA TRP A 5 -32.14 50.19 36.32
C TRP A 5 -30.98 50.13 35.29
N LEU A 6 -29.91 50.89 35.51
CA LEU A 6 -28.98 51.39 34.48
C LEU A 6 -27.52 51.33 34.95
N LEU A 7 -26.60 51.92 34.15
CA LEU A 7 -25.17 52.23 34.42
C LEU A 7 -24.20 51.05 34.17
N ILE A 8 -22.97 51.19 33.64
CA ILE A 8 -22.14 52.31 33.09
C ILE A 8 -20.96 51.66 32.31
N LEU A 9 -20.21 52.20 31.31
CA LEU A 9 -20.15 53.43 30.47
C LEU A 9 -19.71 52.99 29.02
N PRO A 10 -19.81 53.83 27.96
CA PRO A 10 -19.39 53.48 26.59
C PRO A 10 -18.01 54.04 26.18
N THR A 11 -17.41 53.51 25.10
CA THR A 11 -16.36 54.22 24.34
C THR A 11 -16.31 53.81 22.86
N PHE A 12 -16.19 54.82 22.01
CA PHE A 12 -15.94 54.84 20.55
C PHE A 12 -15.47 53.55 19.84
N PHE A 13 -16.15 53.25 18.73
CA PHE A 13 -15.51 52.67 17.54
C PHE A 13 -15.84 53.54 16.32
N HIS A 14 -14.82 53.93 15.55
CA HIS A 14 -15.03 54.59 14.25
C HIS A 14 -15.38 53.55 13.19
N LEU A 15 -16.37 53.86 12.36
CA LEU A 15 -16.72 53.04 11.21
C LEU A 15 -15.77 53.38 10.04
N LEU A 16 -14.63 52.68 9.97
CA LEU A 16 -13.81 52.66 8.75
C LEU A 16 -14.43 51.71 7.74
N LEU A 17 -15.01 52.28 6.69
CA LEU A 17 -15.50 51.55 5.52
C LEU A 17 -14.32 51.24 4.58
N ASP A 18 -13.54 50.23 4.93
CA ASP A 18 -12.55 49.66 4.02
C ASP A 18 -13.30 48.97 2.87
N LEU A 19 -13.36 49.65 1.72
CA LEU A 19 -13.67 49.00 0.44
C LEU A 19 -12.50 48.10 0.04
N VAL A 20 -12.40 46.94 0.69
CA VAL A 20 -11.60 45.82 0.20
C VAL A 20 -12.29 45.28 -1.04
N GLY A 21 -12.04 45.91 -2.17
CA GLY A 21 -12.30 45.31 -3.48
C GLY A 21 -11.56 43.98 -3.51
N THR A 22 -12.30 42.89 -3.65
CA THR A 22 -11.74 41.53 -3.69
C THR A 22 -11.00 41.33 -5.02
N VAL A 23 -9.78 41.84 -5.08
CA VAL A 23 -8.77 41.39 -6.04
C VAL A 23 -8.65 39.89 -5.82
N ALA A 24 -9.22 39.11 -6.73
CA ALA A 24 -9.08 37.66 -6.72
C ALA A 24 -7.59 37.37 -6.89
N SER A 25 -6.93 36.99 -5.80
CA SER A 25 -5.53 36.57 -5.84
C SER A 25 -5.47 35.34 -6.73
N THR A 26 -4.84 35.46 -7.90
CA THR A 26 -4.51 34.31 -8.73
C THR A 26 -3.77 33.30 -7.85
N PRO A 27 -4.17 32.01 -7.84
CA PRO A 27 -3.45 30.99 -7.11
C PRO A 27 -1.98 31.04 -7.54
N LYS A 28 -1.07 31.21 -6.58
CA LYS A 28 0.36 31.14 -6.87
C LYS A 28 0.67 29.68 -7.27
N PRO A 29 1.36 29.43 -8.40
CA PRO A 29 1.71 28.06 -8.75
C PRO A 29 2.52 27.40 -7.64
N VAL A 30 2.24 26.12 -7.42
CA VAL A 30 3.01 25.24 -6.56
C VAL A 30 4.36 25.04 -7.20
N GLN A 31 5.34 25.77 -6.68
CA GLN A 31 6.73 25.70 -7.13
C GLN A 31 7.33 24.36 -6.71
N VAL A 32 7.94 23.68 -7.67
CA VAL A 32 8.63 22.40 -7.50
C VAL A 32 9.99 22.52 -8.19
N SER A 33 11.08 22.26 -7.47
CA SER A 33 12.41 22.35 -8.06
C SER A 33 13.00 20.98 -8.34
N PHE A 34 13.16 20.65 -9.62
CA PHE A 34 13.52 19.30 -10.06
C PHE A 34 14.88 18.80 -9.53
N ASP A 35 15.82 19.71 -9.31
CA ASP A 35 17.16 19.44 -8.78
C ASP A 35 17.25 19.43 -7.24
N GLN A 36 16.19 19.84 -6.53
CA GLN A 36 16.15 19.92 -5.06
C GLN A 36 15.41 18.71 -4.45
N TYR A 37 15.97 17.52 -4.66
CA TYR A 37 15.47 16.27 -4.10
C TYR A 37 16.24 15.80 -2.85
N SER A 38 15.56 15.07 -1.97
CA SER A 38 16.18 14.36 -0.85
C SER A 38 17.05 13.18 -1.31
N ALA A 39 18.00 12.76 -0.46
CA ALA A 39 18.96 11.71 -0.77
C ALA A 39 18.27 10.41 -1.26
N PRO A 40 18.56 9.91 -2.49
CA PRO A 40 17.82 8.79 -3.07
C PRO A 40 17.90 7.50 -2.25
N VAL A 41 16.73 6.94 -1.90
CA VAL A 41 16.58 5.71 -1.14
C VAL A 41 16.39 4.52 -2.10
N PRO A 42 17.17 3.43 -2.00
CA PRO A 42 17.08 2.31 -2.94
C PRO A 42 15.80 1.48 -2.76
N ILE A 43 15.07 1.26 -3.85
CA ILE A 43 13.98 0.28 -3.93
C ILE A 43 14.60 -1.10 -4.16
N ARG A 44 14.63 -1.93 -3.11
CA ARG A 44 15.36 -3.22 -3.08
C ARG A 44 14.63 -4.38 -3.81
N THR A 45 13.68 -4.08 -4.69
CA THR A 45 12.91 -5.05 -5.47
C THR A 45 12.44 -4.39 -6.77
N SER A 46 12.48 -5.13 -7.87
CA SER A 46 11.95 -4.67 -9.17
C SER A 46 10.42 -4.59 -9.21
N ASN A 47 9.73 -5.14 -8.20
CA ASN A 47 8.31 -4.93 -7.97
C ASN A 47 8.06 -4.67 -6.46
N PRO A 48 7.95 -3.40 -6.03
CA PRO A 48 7.68 -3.04 -4.63
C PRO A 48 6.21 -3.16 -4.23
N LEU A 49 5.27 -3.45 -5.14
CA LEU A 49 3.88 -3.69 -4.76
C LEU A 49 3.69 -5.14 -4.28
N GLY A 50 3.45 -5.27 -2.97
CA GLY A 50 2.88 -6.47 -2.36
C GLY A 50 1.36 -6.42 -2.27
N LEU A 51 0.75 -7.59 -2.10
CA LEU A 51 -0.67 -7.81 -1.89
C LEU A 51 -0.83 -8.70 -0.66
N SER A 52 -1.74 -8.37 0.27
CA SER A 52 -2.10 -9.25 1.39
C SER A 52 -3.52 -9.79 1.18
N LEU A 53 -3.67 -11.10 1.32
CA LEU A 53 -4.97 -11.79 1.38
C LEU A 53 -5.13 -12.42 2.76
N GLU A 54 -6.30 -12.23 3.36
CA GLU A 54 -6.64 -12.78 4.67
C GLU A 54 -6.68 -14.32 4.60
N PHE A 55 -6.12 -15.00 5.60
CA PHE A 55 -5.85 -16.44 5.54
C PHE A 55 -7.14 -17.28 5.39
N SER A 56 -8.24 -16.90 6.05
CA SER A 56 -9.55 -17.53 5.86
C SER A 56 -10.10 -17.40 4.44
N ASP A 57 -9.85 -16.25 3.81
CA ASP A 57 -10.52 -15.80 2.59
C ASP A 57 -9.71 -16.15 1.34
N PHE A 58 -8.41 -16.39 1.49
CA PHE A 58 -7.49 -16.70 0.39
C PHE A 58 -8.04 -17.80 -0.57
N PRO A 59 -8.58 -18.95 -0.10
CA PRO A 59 -9.15 -19.94 -1.01
C PRO A 59 -10.33 -19.40 -1.82
N TYR A 60 -11.22 -18.61 -1.21
CA TYR A 60 -12.36 -17.99 -1.89
C TYR A 60 -11.90 -17.01 -2.97
N TYR A 61 -10.90 -16.17 -2.68
CA TYR A 61 -10.26 -15.30 -3.67
C TYR A 61 -9.66 -16.07 -4.85
N MET A 62 -9.18 -17.30 -4.64
CA MET A 62 -8.52 -18.11 -5.68
C MET A 62 -9.45 -19.03 -6.48
N VAL A 63 -10.68 -19.30 -6.02
CA VAL A 63 -11.62 -20.21 -6.72
C VAL A 63 -12.96 -19.56 -7.09
N GLU A 64 -13.53 -18.69 -6.25
CA GLU A 64 -14.84 -18.06 -6.50
C GLU A 64 -14.73 -16.65 -7.09
N VAL A 65 -13.76 -15.85 -6.63
CA VAL A 65 -13.56 -14.46 -7.10
C VAL A 65 -12.85 -14.46 -8.46
N LYS A 66 -13.66 -14.60 -9.52
CA LYS A 66 -13.23 -14.69 -10.94
C LYS A 66 -12.32 -13.53 -11.37
N GLN A 67 -12.46 -12.37 -10.74
CA GLN A 67 -11.66 -11.16 -10.95
C GLN A 67 -10.18 -11.35 -10.57
N THR A 68 -9.88 -12.09 -9.49
CA THR A 68 -8.56 -12.13 -8.83
C THR A 68 -7.44 -12.46 -9.82
N THR A 69 -7.58 -13.55 -10.57
CA THR A 69 -6.54 -14.00 -11.52
C THR A 69 -6.27 -12.95 -12.60
N GLN A 70 -7.31 -12.32 -13.16
CA GLN A 70 -7.13 -11.27 -14.18
C GLN A 70 -6.55 -9.98 -13.59
N CYS A 71 -6.97 -9.60 -12.37
CA CYS A 71 -6.38 -8.48 -11.63
C CYS A 71 -4.88 -8.67 -11.39
N LEU A 72 -4.44 -9.87 -10.99
CA LEU A 72 -3.03 -10.22 -10.83
C LEU A 72 -2.26 -10.17 -12.16
N LEU A 73 -2.87 -10.65 -13.25
CA LEU A 73 -2.29 -10.59 -14.61
C LEU A 73 -2.15 -9.15 -15.13
N ASN A 74 -3.09 -8.26 -14.81
CA ASN A 74 -3.00 -6.85 -15.16
C ASN A 74 -1.84 -6.16 -14.41
N LEU A 75 -1.70 -6.40 -13.11
CA LEU A 75 -0.57 -5.89 -12.32
C LEU A 75 0.77 -6.42 -12.88
N GLN A 76 0.83 -7.71 -13.23
CA GLN A 76 1.98 -8.29 -13.92
C GLN A 76 2.28 -7.58 -15.26
N ALA A 77 1.26 -7.24 -16.06
CA ALA A 77 1.43 -6.53 -17.32
C ALA A 77 1.87 -5.06 -17.14
N ALA A 78 1.47 -4.42 -16.03
CA ALA A 78 1.86 -3.05 -15.70
C ALA A 78 3.28 -2.94 -15.14
N GLY A 79 3.69 -3.90 -14.29
CA GLY A 79 5.00 -3.91 -13.62
C GLY A 79 6.06 -4.79 -14.28
N GLY A 80 5.72 -5.57 -15.31
CA GLY A 80 6.58 -6.56 -15.96
C GLY A 80 6.77 -7.87 -15.17
N VAL A 81 6.69 -7.81 -13.84
CA VAL A 81 6.84 -8.95 -12.92
C VAL A 81 5.52 -9.16 -12.14
N ALA A 82 5.15 -10.41 -11.88
CA ALA A 82 3.95 -10.71 -11.10
C ALA A 82 4.05 -10.14 -9.66
N PRO A 83 2.98 -9.55 -9.11
CA PRO A 83 3.01 -8.94 -7.77
C PRO A 83 3.25 -9.99 -6.69
N ALA A 84 3.94 -9.59 -5.63
CA ALA A 84 4.13 -10.45 -4.46
C ALA A 84 2.81 -10.61 -3.69
N VAL A 85 2.57 -11.80 -3.13
CA VAL A 85 1.33 -12.12 -2.41
C VAL A 85 1.66 -12.73 -1.05
N ARG A 86 1.25 -12.05 0.02
CA ARG A 86 1.28 -12.51 1.40
C ARG A 86 -0.08 -13.08 1.76
N ILE A 87 -0.11 -14.33 2.22
CA ILE A 87 -1.31 -15.01 2.72
C ILE A 87 -1.18 -15.05 4.24
N GLY A 88 -2.03 -14.36 4.98
CA GLY A 88 -1.84 -14.18 6.42
C GLY A 88 -2.93 -13.35 7.08
N GLY A 89 -2.60 -12.60 8.12
CA GLY A 89 -3.58 -11.78 8.86
C GLY A 89 -4.07 -12.45 10.14
N THR A 90 -5.05 -11.83 10.80
CA THR A 90 -5.58 -12.25 12.11
C THR A 90 -6.10 -13.69 12.11
N THR A 91 -6.55 -14.20 10.97
CA THR A 91 -7.03 -15.58 10.83
C THR A 91 -5.90 -16.61 10.70
N GLN A 92 -4.66 -16.22 10.40
CA GLN A 92 -3.54 -17.17 10.36
C GLN A 92 -3.22 -17.73 11.76
N ASP A 93 -3.32 -16.91 12.80
CA ASP A 93 -3.10 -17.29 14.20
C ASP A 93 -4.26 -18.11 14.80
N ARG A 94 -5.25 -18.43 13.97
CA ARG A 94 -6.41 -19.26 14.30
C ARG A 94 -6.49 -20.52 13.45
N ALA A 95 -5.50 -20.72 12.57
CA ALA A 95 -5.44 -21.80 11.59
C ALA A 95 -4.53 -22.93 12.06
N THR A 96 -5.06 -24.15 12.10
CA THR A 96 -4.30 -25.38 12.37
C THR A 96 -4.23 -26.21 11.08
N TYR A 97 -3.06 -26.76 10.75
CA TYR A 97 -2.87 -27.60 9.56
C TYR A 97 -3.29 -29.04 9.81
N ASP A 98 -4.12 -29.61 8.94
CA ASP A 98 -4.43 -31.05 8.90
C ASP A 98 -3.98 -31.62 7.54
N PRO A 99 -2.94 -32.48 7.50
CA PRO A 99 -2.45 -33.07 6.26
C PRO A 99 -3.46 -34.02 5.59
N ASN A 100 -4.52 -34.44 6.30
CA ASN A 100 -5.56 -35.33 5.78
C ASN A 100 -6.82 -34.57 5.32
N GLN A 101 -6.92 -33.26 5.57
CA GLN A 101 -8.09 -32.49 5.20
C GLN A 101 -8.20 -32.31 3.68
N ALA A 102 -9.25 -32.89 3.08
CA ALA A 102 -9.51 -32.81 1.65
C ALA A 102 -9.89 -31.39 1.18
N GLN A 103 -10.62 -30.63 2.01
CA GLN A 103 -10.97 -29.24 1.73
C GLN A 103 -9.74 -28.33 1.88
N PRO A 104 -9.56 -27.30 1.02
CA PRO A 104 -8.51 -26.31 1.22
C PRO A 104 -8.59 -25.68 2.62
N ILE A 105 -9.78 -25.25 3.04
CA ILE A 105 -10.02 -24.67 4.36
C ILE A 105 -11.38 -25.12 4.91
N ARG A 106 -11.51 -25.13 6.24
CA ARG A 106 -12.76 -25.29 6.98
C ARG A 106 -12.73 -24.32 8.16
N TYR A 107 -13.84 -23.63 8.39
CA TYR A 107 -14.03 -22.77 9.55
C TYR A 107 -15.53 -22.60 9.81
N SER A 108 -15.87 -22.00 10.96
CA SER A 108 -17.20 -21.48 11.23
C SER A 108 -17.12 -20.05 11.74
N LEU A 109 -18.10 -19.23 11.35
CA LEU A 109 -18.34 -17.91 11.91
C LEU A 109 -19.50 -18.03 12.92
N PRO A 110 -19.26 -17.84 14.23
CA PRO A 110 -20.34 -17.79 15.21
C PRO A 110 -21.31 -16.63 14.93
N PRO A 111 -22.59 -16.72 15.35
CA PRO A 111 -23.55 -15.63 15.16
C PRO A 111 -23.06 -14.30 15.76
N GLY A 112 -22.97 -13.27 14.92
CA GLY A 112 -22.49 -11.93 15.29
C GLY A 112 -20.98 -11.70 15.14
N GLU A 113 -20.18 -12.77 14.97
CA GLU A 113 -18.74 -12.65 14.76
C GLU A 113 -18.39 -12.22 13.33
N LYS A 114 -17.29 -11.47 13.21
CA LYS A 114 -16.72 -11.03 11.91
C LYS A 114 -15.46 -11.77 11.50
N VAL A 115 -14.85 -12.54 12.40
CA VAL A 115 -13.59 -13.26 12.18
C VAL A 115 -13.75 -14.66 12.75
N ALA A 116 -13.45 -15.70 11.98
CA ALA A 116 -13.62 -17.08 12.43
C ALA A 116 -12.63 -17.41 13.57
N ASN A 117 -13.10 -18.09 14.62
CA ASN A 117 -12.30 -18.35 15.83
C ASN A 117 -11.53 -19.69 15.79
N ASN A 118 -12.04 -20.70 15.06
CA ASN A 118 -11.36 -21.98 14.83
C ASN A 118 -11.31 -22.26 13.31
N ILE A 119 -10.11 -22.48 12.78
CA ILE A 119 -9.86 -22.68 11.35
C ILE A 119 -8.94 -23.89 11.15
N THR A 120 -9.25 -24.75 10.18
CA THR A 120 -8.36 -25.84 9.76
C THR A 120 -8.09 -25.79 8.26
N PHE A 121 -6.83 -25.94 7.85
CA PHE A 121 -6.42 -25.91 6.44
C PHE A 121 -5.67 -27.18 6.04
N GLY A 122 -5.87 -27.61 4.78
CA GLY A 122 -5.33 -28.86 4.25
C GLY A 122 -4.37 -28.66 3.07
N PRO A 123 -3.83 -29.75 2.50
CA PRO A 123 -2.96 -29.69 1.32
C PRO A 123 -3.55 -28.89 0.14
N GLY A 124 -4.89 -28.86 0.01
CA GLY A 124 -5.60 -28.06 -0.99
C GLY A 124 -5.36 -26.54 -0.89
N PHE A 125 -5.07 -26.01 0.31
CA PHE A 125 -4.72 -24.61 0.51
C PHE A 125 -3.34 -24.29 -0.07
N ILE A 126 -2.37 -25.16 0.23
CA ILE A 126 -0.98 -25.04 -0.20
C ILE A 126 -0.88 -25.26 -1.73
N GLU A 127 -1.71 -26.14 -2.28
CA GLU A 127 -1.95 -26.28 -3.72
C GLU A 127 -2.43 -24.95 -4.34
N LEU A 128 -3.46 -24.29 -3.80
CA LEU A 128 -3.92 -22.99 -4.32
C LEU A 128 -2.83 -21.91 -4.23
N ALA A 129 -2.09 -21.84 -3.11
CA ALA A 129 -0.97 -20.93 -2.94
C ALA A 129 0.17 -21.19 -3.95
N SER A 130 0.44 -22.45 -4.31
CA SER A 130 1.44 -22.81 -5.31
C SER A 130 1.11 -22.43 -6.77
N ARG A 131 -0.11 -21.93 -7.03
CA ARG A 131 -0.55 -21.44 -8.35
C ARG A 131 -0.34 -19.94 -8.53
N LEU A 132 -0.01 -19.20 -7.46
CA LEU A 132 0.37 -17.79 -7.54
C LEU A 132 1.63 -17.65 -8.39
N ARG A 133 1.72 -16.58 -9.20
CA ARG A 133 2.85 -16.39 -10.14
C ARG A 133 4.00 -15.56 -9.53
N GLY A 134 3.69 -14.60 -8.67
CA GLY A 134 4.69 -13.76 -7.99
C GLY A 134 5.26 -14.41 -6.74
N ALA A 135 6.12 -13.69 -6.03
CA ALA A 135 6.74 -14.16 -4.79
C ALA A 135 5.67 -14.36 -3.70
N VAL A 136 5.66 -15.52 -3.04
CA VAL A 136 4.64 -15.88 -2.04
C VAL A 136 5.19 -15.79 -0.61
N THR A 137 4.57 -15.00 0.26
CA THR A 137 4.77 -15.11 1.71
C THR A 137 3.62 -15.90 2.33
N PHE A 138 3.92 -16.92 3.14
CA PHE A 138 2.91 -17.83 3.68
C PHE A 138 2.86 -17.78 5.23
N GLY A 139 1.73 -17.35 5.77
CA GLY A 139 1.46 -17.27 7.20
C GLY A 139 1.38 -18.63 7.88
N LEU A 140 1.97 -18.71 9.06
CA LEU A 140 1.88 -19.82 9.99
C LEU A 140 1.41 -19.29 11.34
N ASN A 141 0.61 -20.11 12.03
CA ASN A 141 0.10 -19.83 13.35
C ASN A 141 1.23 -19.89 14.39
N ARG A 142 1.50 -18.79 15.07
CA ARG A 142 2.40 -18.75 16.23
C ARG A 142 1.63 -18.55 17.54
N GLN A 143 0.49 -17.85 17.52
CA GLN A 143 -0.32 -17.60 18.72
C GLN A 143 -0.76 -18.90 19.43
N GLN A 144 -1.10 -19.94 18.66
CA GLN A 144 -1.55 -21.25 19.17
C GLN A 144 -0.45 -22.06 19.89
N GLY A 145 0.83 -21.68 19.81
CA GLY A 145 1.92 -22.36 20.51
C GLY A 145 2.32 -23.74 19.95
N ASP A 146 1.57 -24.30 19.00
CA ASP A 146 1.87 -25.62 18.42
C ASP A 146 2.95 -25.55 17.32
N LEU A 147 4.19 -25.49 17.77
CA LEU A 147 5.40 -25.54 16.95
C LEU A 147 5.51 -26.83 16.12
N ASN A 148 4.89 -27.94 16.53
CA ASN A 148 4.89 -29.18 15.75
C ASN A 148 3.95 -29.08 14.54
N ASN A 149 2.74 -28.55 14.74
CA ASN A 149 1.79 -28.30 13.67
C ASN A 149 2.32 -27.26 12.67
N ALA A 150 2.84 -26.14 13.16
CA ALA A 150 3.47 -25.12 12.31
C ALA A 150 4.70 -25.67 11.56
N GLY A 151 5.52 -26.52 12.18
CA GLY A 151 6.65 -27.19 11.54
C GLY A 151 6.25 -28.22 10.46
N LEU A 152 5.10 -28.89 10.65
CA LEU A 152 4.50 -29.78 9.65
C LEU A 152 3.94 -28.98 8.46
N ALA A 153 3.23 -27.89 8.72
CA ALA A 153 2.73 -26.96 7.72
C ALA A 153 3.87 -26.34 6.90
N ALA A 154 4.90 -25.79 7.57
CA ALA A 154 6.10 -25.24 6.94
C ALA A 154 6.76 -26.23 5.98
N SER A 155 6.89 -27.49 6.40
CA SER A 155 7.46 -28.57 5.60
C SER A 155 6.63 -28.88 4.34
N ALA A 156 5.29 -28.84 4.44
CA ALA A 156 4.38 -29.00 3.29
C ALA A 156 4.43 -27.79 2.34
N VAL A 157 4.48 -26.57 2.88
CA VAL A 157 4.59 -25.31 2.14
C VAL A 157 5.88 -25.24 1.33
N VAL A 158 7.04 -25.40 1.99
CA VAL A 158 8.38 -25.38 1.35
C VAL A 158 8.52 -26.45 0.27
N LYS A 159 7.98 -27.65 0.49
CA LYS A 159 8.00 -28.73 -0.51
C LYS A 159 7.21 -28.37 -1.78
N LYS A 160 6.10 -27.63 -1.63
CA LYS A 160 5.09 -27.43 -2.69
C LYS A 160 5.21 -26.11 -3.44
N ILE A 161 5.36 -24.97 -2.76
CA ILE A 161 5.39 -23.63 -3.37
C ILE A 161 6.81 -23.33 -3.87
N LYS A 162 7.00 -23.21 -5.19
CA LYS A 162 8.34 -23.07 -5.81
C LYS A 162 8.87 -21.64 -5.87
N ASN A 163 7.97 -20.67 -5.74
CA ASN A 163 8.20 -19.24 -5.64
C ASN A 163 7.88 -18.73 -4.22
N LEU A 164 8.06 -19.59 -3.21
CA LEU A 164 8.00 -19.19 -1.81
C LEU A 164 9.11 -18.17 -1.55
N TYR A 165 8.71 -16.96 -1.18
CA TYR A 165 9.61 -15.93 -0.72
C TYR A 165 9.95 -16.16 0.75
N ALA A 166 8.92 -16.28 1.61
CA ALA A 166 9.10 -16.46 3.04
C ALA A 166 7.94 -17.21 3.71
N LEU A 167 8.21 -17.79 4.88
CA LEU A 167 7.22 -18.16 5.88
C LEU A 167 7.06 -17.00 6.87
N GLU A 168 5.88 -16.80 7.42
CA GLU A 168 5.58 -15.68 8.34
C GLU A 168 5.01 -16.23 9.66
N LEU A 169 5.55 -15.80 10.81
CA LEU A 169 5.34 -16.48 12.10
C LEU A 169 4.45 -15.64 13.03
N GLY A 170 3.14 -15.82 12.87
CA GLY A 170 2.11 -14.99 13.51
C GLY A 170 1.93 -13.60 12.89
N ASN A 171 0.79 -12.97 13.19
CA ASN A 171 0.36 -11.66 12.74
C ASN A 171 0.04 -10.76 13.95
N GLU A 172 0.61 -9.56 13.95
CA GLU A 172 0.32 -8.51 14.94
C GLU A 172 0.35 -8.98 16.40
N PRO A 173 1.46 -9.62 16.86
CA PRO A 173 1.58 -10.09 18.24
C PRO A 173 1.47 -8.98 19.30
N GLY A 174 1.52 -7.70 18.89
CA GLY A 174 1.18 -6.57 19.76
C GLY A 174 -0.27 -6.52 20.24
N PHE A 175 -1.17 -7.32 19.65
CA PHE A 175 -2.55 -7.52 20.11
C PHE A 175 -2.77 -8.84 20.87
N TRP A 176 -1.73 -9.65 21.10
CA TRP A 176 -1.84 -10.84 21.94
C TRP A 176 -1.68 -10.49 23.43
N ASP A 177 -2.23 -11.33 24.30
CA ASP A 177 -2.13 -11.20 25.76
C ASP A 177 -1.80 -12.56 26.42
N ALA A 178 -1.92 -12.63 27.75
CA ALA A 178 -1.63 -13.85 28.52
C ALA A 178 -2.55 -15.05 28.21
N THR A 179 -3.67 -14.86 27.50
CA THR A 179 -4.57 -15.94 27.05
C THR A 179 -4.11 -16.63 25.77
N ALA A 180 -3.19 -16.01 25.01
CA ALA A 180 -2.56 -16.65 23.86
C ALA A 180 -1.78 -17.90 24.33
N PRO A 181 -2.02 -19.10 23.76
CA PRO A 181 -1.35 -20.32 24.20
C PRO A 181 0.19 -20.24 24.23
N GLU A 182 0.82 -19.56 23.26
CA GLU A 182 2.27 -19.28 23.20
C GLU A 182 2.78 -18.34 24.32
N ALA A 183 1.91 -17.55 24.94
CA ALA A 183 2.25 -16.75 26.13
C ALA A 183 2.30 -17.61 27.42
N HIS A 184 1.75 -18.82 27.40
CA HIS A 184 1.73 -19.77 28.52
C HIS A 184 1.22 -19.15 29.85
N GLY A 185 0.20 -18.29 29.80
CA GLY A 185 -0.35 -17.61 30.97
C GLY A 185 0.50 -16.45 31.52
N LYS A 186 1.60 -16.09 30.86
CA LYS A 186 2.50 -14.99 31.27
C LYS A 186 2.10 -13.67 30.58
N PRO A 187 2.42 -12.50 31.17
CA PRO A 187 2.22 -11.21 30.49
C PRO A 187 2.97 -11.17 29.16
N TRP A 188 2.28 -10.79 28.09
CA TRP A 188 2.86 -10.65 26.76
C TRP A 188 3.43 -9.24 26.56
N THR A 189 4.72 -9.15 26.26
CA THR A 189 5.47 -7.90 26.09
C THR A 189 6.32 -7.94 24.81
N PRO A 190 6.84 -6.79 24.31
CA PRO A 190 7.77 -6.77 23.18
C PRO A 190 9.02 -7.62 23.38
N GLU A 191 9.41 -7.84 24.64
CA GLU A 191 10.55 -8.65 25.01
C GLU A 191 10.21 -10.15 24.93
N THR A 192 9.05 -10.58 25.44
CA THR A 192 8.59 -11.99 25.36
C THR A 192 8.21 -12.40 23.94
N ASP A 193 7.61 -11.48 23.17
CA ASP A 193 7.31 -11.68 21.75
C ASP A 193 8.59 -11.84 20.93
N ALA A 194 9.60 -10.98 21.14
CA ALA A 194 10.86 -11.12 20.42
C ALA A 194 11.60 -12.42 20.79
N ASP A 195 11.56 -12.85 22.07
CA ASP A 195 12.18 -14.11 22.49
C ASP A 195 11.39 -15.34 21.96
N SER A 196 10.07 -15.22 21.81
CA SER A 196 9.22 -16.19 21.11
C SER A 196 9.57 -16.25 19.61
N GLN A 197 9.57 -15.11 18.92
CA GLN A 197 9.89 -14.96 17.51
C GLN A 197 11.27 -15.55 17.19
N VAL A 198 12.32 -15.21 17.94
CA VAL A 198 13.68 -15.76 17.75
C VAL A 198 13.71 -17.29 17.89
N ARG A 199 13.05 -17.85 18.91
CA ARG A 199 12.94 -19.31 19.10
C ARG A 199 12.20 -19.99 17.95
N TRP A 200 11.05 -19.45 17.55
CA TRP A 200 10.21 -19.98 16.48
C TRP A 200 10.93 -19.90 15.12
N GLN A 201 11.62 -18.80 14.83
CA GLN A 201 12.43 -18.61 13.61
C GLN A 201 13.50 -19.70 13.50
N GLN A 202 14.28 -19.92 14.55
CA GLN A 202 15.31 -20.96 14.56
C GLN A 202 14.70 -22.35 14.37
N ALA A 203 13.65 -22.69 15.15
CA ALA A 203 13.08 -24.04 15.14
C ALA A 203 12.38 -24.39 13.80
N ILE A 204 11.61 -23.47 13.21
CA ILE A 204 10.97 -23.68 11.90
C ILE A 204 12.02 -23.77 10.79
N SER A 205 13.03 -22.90 10.80
CA SER A 205 14.11 -22.89 9.80
C SER A 205 14.93 -24.19 9.84
N GLN A 206 15.29 -24.67 11.03
CA GLN A 206 15.92 -25.97 11.22
C GLN A 206 15.01 -27.13 10.79
N LYS A 207 13.70 -27.06 11.07
CA LYS A 207 12.72 -28.08 10.69
C LYS A 207 12.56 -28.25 9.17
N VAL A 208 12.67 -27.17 8.39
CA VAL A 208 12.60 -27.22 6.92
C VAL A 208 13.97 -27.28 6.23
N GLY A 209 15.07 -27.10 6.97
CA GLY A 209 16.44 -27.15 6.45
C GLY A 209 16.86 -25.94 5.62
N LEU A 210 16.29 -24.75 5.89
CA LEU A 210 16.57 -23.52 5.14
C LEU A 210 17.00 -22.37 6.06
N ALA A 211 17.94 -21.56 5.57
CA ALA A 211 18.21 -20.21 6.07
C ALA A 211 17.49 -19.18 5.19
N ASP A 212 17.51 -17.89 5.57
CA ASP A 212 16.95 -16.78 4.78
C ASP A 212 15.51 -17.07 4.27
N ILE A 213 14.61 -17.45 5.18
CA ILE A 213 13.28 -17.98 4.85
C ILE A 213 12.13 -17.39 5.68
N ILE A 214 12.38 -16.58 6.70
CA ILE A 214 11.33 -16.00 7.55
C ILE A 214 11.09 -14.52 7.24
N GLN A 215 9.81 -14.13 7.13
CA GLN A 215 9.34 -12.77 7.25
C GLN A 215 9.03 -12.49 8.72
N ALA A 216 9.73 -11.52 9.30
CA ALA A 216 9.73 -11.22 10.72
C ALA A 216 9.00 -9.90 11.06
N GLY A 217 8.70 -9.70 12.34
CA GLY A 217 8.29 -8.39 12.87
C GLY A 217 7.03 -7.79 12.26
N VAL A 218 6.02 -8.62 11.98
CA VAL A 218 4.70 -8.24 11.45
C VAL A 218 3.91 -7.54 12.56
N PHE A 219 4.23 -6.26 12.78
CA PHE A 219 3.67 -5.43 13.85
C PHE A 219 2.74 -4.36 13.30
N PHE A 220 1.63 -4.07 13.99
CA PHE A 220 0.88 -2.85 13.73
C PHE A 220 1.76 -1.64 14.11
N SER A 221 1.78 -0.62 13.24
CA SER A 221 2.81 0.44 13.26
C SER A 221 2.39 1.67 14.07
N PRO A 222 3.34 2.46 14.61
CA PRO A 222 4.54 2.07 15.36
C PRO A 222 4.29 2.23 16.88
N GLY A 223 4.94 1.44 17.74
CA GLY A 223 4.72 1.56 19.18
C GLY A 223 5.70 0.79 20.06
N ARG A 224 5.19 0.16 21.12
CA ARG A 224 6.00 -0.65 22.07
C ARG A 224 6.73 -1.80 21.35
N TYR A 225 6.05 -2.43 20.39
CA TYR A 225 6.58 -3.40 19.43
C TYR A 225 7.15 -2.66 18.21
N SER A 226 8.33 -3.05 17.73
CA SER A 226 8.94 -2.44 16.55
C SER A 226 10.07 -3.30 15.96
N ILE A 227 10.24 -3.23 14.64
CA ILE A 227 11.31 -3.92 13.90
C ILE A 227 12.69 -3.54 14.45
N LYS A 228 12.91 -2.27 14.82
CA LYS A 228 14.18 -1.79 15.39
C LYS A 228 14.55 -2.52 16.70
N LYS A 229 13.57 -2.81 17.56
CA LYS A 229 13.80 -3.60 18.79
C LYS A 229 14.05 -5.06 18.45
N LEU A 230 13.20 -5.67 17.62
CA LEU A 230 13.33 -7.08 17.23
C LEU A 230 14.71 -7.36 16.61
N ALA A 231 15.13 -6.58 15.61
CA ALA A 231 16.42 -6.72 14.94
C ALA A 231 17.62 -6.63 15.89
N SER A 232 17.51 -5.89 17.01
CA SER A 232 18.56 -5.85 18.04
C SER A 232 18.63 -7.09 18.94
N LYS A 233 17.58 -7.93 18.94
CA LYS A 233 17.51 -9.22 19.63
C LYS A 233 17.83 -10.43 18.73
N GLU A 234 17.70 -10.30 17.41
CA GLU A 234 17.90 -11.42 16.47
C GLU A 234 19.29 -12.08 16.59
N GLY A 235 20.35 -11.30 16.75
CA GLY A 235 21.71 -11.83 16.88
C GLY A 235 22.09 -12.77 15.73
N THR A 236 22.40 -14.04 16.04
CA THR A 236 22.69 -15.07 15.03
C THR A 236 21.44 -15.59 14.31
N SER A 237 20.23 -15.43 14.87
CA SER A 237 18.98 -15.82 14.20
C SER A 237 18.60 -14.91 13.04
N LEU A 238 19.26 -13.75 12.89
CA LEU A 238 19.11 -12.88 11.72
C LEU A 238 19.42 -13.62 10.40
N GLN A 239 20.24 -14.69 10.42
CA GLN A 239 20.50 -15.54 9.25
C GLN A 239 19.24 -16.27 8.72
N TYR A 240 18.18 -16.36 9.52
CA TYR A 240 16.90 -16.95 9.13
C TYR A 240 15.92 -15.90 8.58
N VAL A 241 16.17 -14.60 8.81
CA VAL A 241 15.26 -13.50 8.49
C VAL A 241 15.56 -12.92 7.11
N LYS A 242 14.58 -13.03 6.21
CA LYS A 242 14.63 -12.52 4.84
C LYS A 242 14.10 -11.10 4.70
N SER A 243 13.04 -10.78 5.45
CA SER A 243 12.31 -9.52 5.35
C SER A 243 11.65 -9.14 6.68
N PHE A 244 11.30 -7.86 6.80
CA PHE A 244 10.33 -7.38 7.77
C PHE A 244 9.13 -6.82 7.01
N GLY A 245 7.91 -7.29 7.30
CA GLY A 245 6.75 -7.14 6.41
C GLY A 245 5.71 -6.11 6.86
N PRO A 246 5.41 -5.07 6.06
CA PRO A 246 4.22 -4.22 6.21
C PRO A 246 2.98 -4.78 5.47
N TYR A 247 1.79 -4.33 5.85
CA TYR A 247 0.49 -4.78 5.30
C TYR A 247 0.17 -4.23 3.91
N SER A 248 -0.81 -4.83 3.22
CA SER A 248 -1.34 -4.37 1.92
C SER A 248 -2.76 -4.91 1.64
N PHE A 249 -3.82 -4.26 2.14
CA PHE A 249 -5.19 -4.81 2.17
C PHE A 249 -6.01 -4.63 0.88
N TRP A 250 -6.81 -5.63 0.54
CA TRP A 250 -7.68 -5.72 -0.65
C TRP A 250 -9.12 -6.17 -0.28
N ASN A 251 -10.11 -5.87 -1.12
CA ASN A 251 -11.54 -6.12 -0.85
C ASN A 251 -12.17 -7.07 -1.89
N GLN A 252 -13.25 -7.77 -1.49
CA GLN A 252 -13.74 -9.00 -2.13
C GLN A 252 -14.74 -8.80 -3.28
N THR A 253 -15.51 -7.71 -3.31
CA THR A 253 -16.79 -7.65 -4.06
C THR A 253 -16.78 -6.91 -5.38
N GLN A 254 -15.82 -6.02 -5.63
CA GLN A 254 -15.70 -5.22 -6.86
C GLN A 254 -14.25 -4.81 -7.12
N VAL A 255 -13.94 -4.29 -8.31
CA VAL A 255 -12.61 -3.72 -8.61
C VAL A 255 -12.55 -2.32 -7.98
N SER A 256 -12.40 -2.28 -6.66
CA SER A 256 -12.54 -1.08 -5.83
C SER A 256 -11.43 -0.04 -6.07
N PRO A 257 -11.58 1.23 -5.61
CA PRO A 257 -10.58 2.29 -5.79
C PRO A 257 -9.16 1.93 -5.34
N THR A 258 -9.00 1.06 -4.34
CA THR A 258 -7.70 0.53 -3.90
C THR A 258 -6.98 -0.29 -4.99
N TYR A 259 -7.71 -0.98 -5.88
CA TYR A 259 -7.16 -1.62 -7.06
C TYR A 259 -6.56 -0.59 -8.02
N TYR A 260 -7.27 0.51 -8.25
CA TYR A 260 -6.84 1.58 -9.15
C TYR A 260 -5.58 2.26 -8.59
N GLY A 261 -5.55 2.57 -7.30
CA GLY A 261 -4.34 3.04 -6.62
C GLY A 261 -3.16 2.07 -6.73
N ALA A 262 -3.38 0.77 -6.53
CA ALA A 262 -2.34 -0.25 -6.66
C ALA A 262 -1.81 -0.39 -8.11
N TYR A 263 -2.70 -0.37 -9.11
CA TYR A 263 -2.34 -0.42 -10.53
C TYR A 263 -1.58 0.84 -10.96
N PHE A 264 -2.00 2.02 -10.48
CA PHE A 264 -1.31 3.30 -10.67
C PHE A 264 0.09 3.28 -10.06
N SER A 265 0.24 2.87 -8.80
CA SER A 265 1.56 2.71 -8.15
C SER A 265 2.46 1.70 -8.87
N THR A 266 1.88 0.63 -9.43
CA THR A 266 2.62 -0.33 -10.26
C THR A 266 3.15 0.32 -11.54
N LEU A 267 2.32 1.12 -12.22
CA LEU A 267 2.77 1.89 -13.39
C LEU A 267 3.85 2.91 -13.02
N ALA A 268 3.73 3.58 -11.87
CA ALA A 268 4.72 4.54 -11.39
C ALA A 268 6.08 3.89 -11.11
N LEU A 269 6.09 2.73 -10.45
CA LEU A 269 7.29 2.08 -9.89
C LEU A 269 7.97 1.07 -10.83
N ARG A 270 7.41 0.79 -12.01
CA ARG A 270 8.01 -0.13 -13.00
C ARG A 270 9.41 0.36 -13.45
N ASN A 271 10.42 -0.52 -13.36
CA ASN A 271 11.83 -0.21 -13.65
C ASN A 271 12.46 0.91 -12.78
N VAL A 272 11.93 1.16 -11.59
CA VAL A 272 12.48 2.14 -10.63
C VAL A 272 13.43 1.45 -9.66
N THR A 273 14.60 2.05 -9.43
CA THR A 273 15.67 1.54 -8.54
C THR A 273 15.91 2.42 -7.31
N TYR A 274 15.59 3.72 -7.36
CA TYR A 274 15.62 4.62 -6.19
C TYR A 274 14.42 5.56 -6.17
N ILE A 275 14.07 6.06 -4.99
CA ILE A 275 13.05 7.09 -4.77
C ILE A 275 13.60 8.23 -3.91
N SER A 276 13.26 9.46 -4.29
CA SER A 276 13.46 10.67 -3.49
C SER A 276 12.14 11.42 -3.32
N THR A 277 12.08 12.34 -2.36
CA THR A 277 11.06 13.39 -2.28
C THR A 277 11.63 14.70 -2.83
N ILE A 278 10.79 15.55 -3.42
CA ILE A 278 11.10 16.95 -3.72
C ILE A 278 10.17 17.81 -2.85
N GLU A 279 10.71 18.88 -2.25
CA GLU A 279 9.92 19.84 -1.47
C GLU A 279 9.20 20.82 -2.40
N THR A 280 8.05 21.34 -1.96
CA THR A 280 7.15 22.16 -2.77
C THR A 280 6.68 23.40 -1.99
N SER A 281 6.23 24.45 -2.68
CA SER A 281 5.69 25.64 -2.00
C SER A 281 4.30 25.46 -1.38
N ASN A 282 3.63 24.32 -1.61
CA ASN A 282 2.36 23.95 -0.98
C ASN A 282 2.52 22.56 -0.33
N PRO A 283 2.61 22.43 1.01
CA PRO A 283 2.83 21.15 1.68
C PRO A 283 1.68 20.14 1.51
N ALA A 284 0.53 20.54 0.95
CA ALA A 284 -0.49 19.61 0.52
C ALA A 284 -0.09 18.82 -0.74
N VAL A 285 0.77 19.36 -1.61
CA VAL A 285 1.23 18.72 -2.84
C VAL A 285 2.59 18.08 -2.64
N VAL A 286 2.63 16.74 -2.64
CA VAL A 286 3.84 15.94 -2.44
C VAL A 286 4.38 15.46 -3.79
N VAL A 287 5.68 15.61 -4.01
CA VAL A 287 6.38 15.16 -5.23
C VAL A 287 7.40 14.08 -4.88
N TYR A 288 7.32 12.94 -5.55
CA TYR A 288 8.32 11.88 -5.51
C TYR A 288 9.09 11.80 -6.81
N ALA A 289 10.42 11.86 -6.77
CA ALA A 289 11.28 11.62 -7.91
C ALA A 289 11.66 10.14 -7.99
N LEU A 290 11.32 9.48 -9.10
CA LEU A 290 11.52 8.06 -9.31
C LEU A 290 12.68 7.83 -10.29
N TRP A 291 13.72 7.14 -9.81
CA TRP A 291 14.97 6.95 -10.51
C TRP A 291 15.05 5.58 -11.20
N GLY A 292 15.57 5.56 -12.43
CA GLY A 292 16.01 4.34 -13.12
C GLY A 292 17.30 4.64 -13.85
N CYS A 293 18.26 3.71 -13.84
CA CYS A 293 19.54 3.86 -14.55
C CYS A 293 20.27 5.18 -14.24
N GLN A 294 20.37 5.53 -12.96
CA GLN A 294 20.99 6.77 -12.43
C GLN A 294 20.35 8.10 -12.88
N LYS A 295 19.21 8.07 -13.59
CA LYS A 295 18.40 9.24 -13.96
C LYS A 295 17.06 9.21 -13.25
N VAL A 296 16.53 10.37 -12.85
CA VAL A 296 15.08 10.52 -12.61
C VAL A 296 14.37 10.29 -13.95
N ILE A 297 13.42 9.34 -13.97
CA ILE A 297 12.65 8.91 -15.16
C ILE A 297 11.17 9.23 -15.07
N ARG A 298 10.64 9.36 -13.86
CA ARG A 298 9.27 9.79 -13.60
C ARG A 298 9.21 10.65 -12.35
N LEU A 299 8.20 11.51 -12.28
CA LEU A 299 7.73 12.06 -11.01
C LEU A 299 6.36 11.44 -10.68
N VAL A 300 6.03 11.35 -9.40
CA VAL A 300 4.65 11.19 -8.93
C VAL A 300 4.29 12.41 -8.11
N VAL A 301 3.26 13.12 -8.51
CA VAL A 301 2.73 14.30 -7.82
C VAL A 301 1.37 13.94 -7.24
N TYR A 302 1.14 14.22 -5.96
CA TYR A 302 -0.09 13.87 -5.24
C TYR A 302 -0.58 15.04 -4.40
N HIS A 303 -1.83 15.47 -4.62
CA HIS A 303 -2.46 16.52 -3.84
C HIS A 303 -3.18 15.93 -2.62
N SER A 304 -2.49 15.83 -1.49
CA SER A 304 -2.95 15.15 -0.27
C SER A 304 -4.13 15.82 0.47
N GLN A 305 -4.45 17.08 0.16
CA GLN A 305 -5.68 17.72 0.67
C GLN A 305 -6.91 16.92 0.27
N PHE A 306 -7.70 16.55 1.27
CA PHE A 306 -8.91 15.76 1.15
C PHE A 306 -10.08 16.62 0.64
N TYR A 307 -10.56 16.33 -0.57
CA TYR A 307 -11.82 16.88 -1.08
C TYR A 307 -12.94 15.87 -0.89
N ASP A 308 -14.02 16.28 -0.22
CA ASP A 308 -15.18 15.46 0.14
C ASP A 308 -16.36 15.56 -0.85
N GLY A 309 -16.36 16.57 -1.72
CA GLY A 309 -17.49 16.89 -2.59
C GLY A 309 -18.46 17.94 -2.03
N HIS A 310 -18.14 18.57 -0.90
CA HIS A 310 -18.99 19.54 -0.19
C HIS A 310 -18.31 20.89 0.06
N ALA A 311 -17.54 21.36 -0.93
CA ALA A 311 -16.99 22.72 -0.92
C ALA A 311 -18.11 23.77 -1.07
N ALA A 312 -18.20 24.69 -0.12
CA ALA A 312 -19.31 25.64 0.05
C ALA A 312 -19.47 26.69 -1.08
N GLY A 313 -18.57 26.71 -2.06
CA GLY A 313 -18.61 27.60 -3.24
C GLY A 313 -18.58 26.87 -4.58
N GLY A 314 -18.73 25.54 -4.60
CA GLY A 314 -18.44 24.70 -5.77
C GLY A 314 -17.08 24.02 -5.67
N GLU A 315 -16.71 23.19 -6.65
CA GLU A 315 -15.45 22.45 -6.66
C GLU A 315 -14.24 23.42 -6.56
N PRO A 316 -13.24 23.15 -5.69
CA PRO A 316 -12.04 23.96 -5.62
C PRO A 316 -11.31 24.01 -6.97
N SER A 317 -10.89 25.21 -7.39
CA SER A 317 -9.98 25.34 -8.53
C SER A 317 -8.73 24.47 -8.33
N PRO A 318 -8.23 23.78 -9.37
CA PRO A 318 -6.98 23.04 -9.26
C PRO A 318 -5.79 23.96 -9.05
N ASP A 319 -4.79 23.46 -8.33
CA ASP A 319 -3.48 24.11 -8.22
C ASP A 319 -2.72 23.96 -9.56
N ILE A 320 -1.99 25.00 -9.95
CA ILE A 320 -0.99 24.90 -11.02
C ILE A 320 0.28 24.35 -10.39
N VAL A 321 0.79 23.21 -10.84
CA VAL A 321 2.12 22.71 -10.48
C VAL A 321 3.11 23.25 -11.51
N GLU A 322 4.12 23.98 -11.05
CA GLU A 322 5.20 24.53 -11.86
C GLU A 322 6.51 23.82 -11.48
N ILE A 323 7.07 23.05 -12.41
CA ILE A 323 8.29 22.27 -12.19
C ILE A 323 9.46 22.92 -12.93
N ASP A 324 10.32 23.61 -12.19
CA ASP A 324 11.48 24.31 -12.71
C ASP A 324 12.72 23.41 -12.85
N ARG A 325 13.71 23.90 -13.62
CA ARG A 325 15.03 23.30 -13.83
C ARG A 325 14.99 21.82 -14.23
N LEU A 326 14.07 21.46 -15.13
CA LEU A 326 14.11 20.14 -15.76
C LEU A 326 15.44 19.92 -16.51
N PRO A 327 15.91 18.67 -16.65
CA PRO A 327 17.11 18.38 -17.43
C PRO A 327 16.90 18.72 -18.91
N PHE A 328 17.90 19.33 -19.55
CA PHE A 328 17.88 19.65 -20.99
C PHE A 328 17.72 18.41 -21.92
N ASP A 329 17.85 17.18 -21.40
CA ASP A 329 17.52 15.93 -22.11
C ASP A 329 16.05 15.47 -21.95
N VAL A 330 15.19 16.32 -21.38
CA VAL A 330 13.72 16.22 -21.41
C VAL A 330 13.19 17.28 -22.38
N GLN A 331 12.39 16.85 -23.35
CA GLN A 331 11.73 17.75 -24.32
C GLN A 331 10.22 17.64 -24.23
N THR A 332 9.71 16.47 -23.88
CA THR A 332 8.28 16.21 -23.74
C THR A 332 7.98 15.27 -22.59
N VAL A 333 6.89 15.54 -21.87
CA VAL A 333 6.41 14.69 -20.79
C VAL A 333 5.08 14.05 -21.15
N ARG A 334 4.78 12.93 -20.51
CA ARG A 334 3.49 12.25 -20.63
C ARG A 334 2.86 12.14 -19.24
N LEU A 335 1.75 12.84 -19.03
CA LEU A 335 0.99 12.79 -17.78
C LEU A 335 0.01 11.61 -17.80
N LEU A 336 -0.07 10.89 -16.69
CA LEU A 336 -1.14 9.94 -16.43
C LEU A 336 -1.77 10.22 -15.06
N ARG A 337 -3.08 10.50 -15.08
CA ARG A 337 -3.85 10.99 -13.92
C ARG A 337 -4.68 9.86 -13.32
N LEU A 338 -4.66 9.71 -11.99
CA LEU A 338 -5.62 8.94 -11.20
C LEU A 338 -6.63 9.93 -10.62
N THR A 339 -7.87 9.87 -11.11
CA THR A 339 -8.92 10.86 -10.83
C THR A 339 -10.18 10.22 -10.26
N ALA A 340 -10.95 11.01 -9.52
CA ALA A 340 -12.30 10.73 -9.03
C ALA A 340 -13.02 12.08 -8.81
N LYS A 341 -14.35 12.10 -8.68
CA LYS A 341 -15.08 13.34 -8.36
C LYS A 341 -14.78 13.91 -6.97
N ASN A 342 -14.47 13.03 -6.01
CA ASN A 342 -14.03 13.36 -4.65
C ASN A 342 -13.47 12.10 -3.97
N SER A 343 -12.98 12.25 -2.74
CA SER A 343 -12.35 11.18 -1.95
C SER A 343 -13.30 10.10 -1.43
N PHE A 344 -14.62 10.34 -1.47
CA PHE A 344 -15.63 9.39 -0.97
C PHE A 344 -16.19 8.45 -2.05
N ILE A 345 -15.86 8.66 -3.33
CA ILE A 345 -16.27 7.80 -4.45
C ILE A 345 -15.78 6.36 -4.23
N ARG A 346 -16.69 5.38 -4.28
CA ARG A 346 -16.40 3.95 -4.09
C ARG A 346 -16.48 3.17 -5.41
N GLU A 347 -17.04 3.80 -6.42
CA GLU A 347 -17.37 3.30 -7.74
C GLU A 347 -16.21 3.58 -8.71
N ALA A 348 -15.83 2.58 -9.50
CA ALA A 348 -14.78 2.70 -10.49
C ALA A 348 -15.24 2.03 -11.79
N GLY A 349 -15.05 2.70 -12.92
CA GLY A 349 -15.75 2.36 -14.16
C GLY A 349 -15.78 3.49 -15.20
N PRO A 350 -16.71 3.44 -16.18
CA PRO A 350 -16.76 4.38 -17.30
C PRO A 350 -17.36 5.75 -16.98
N ASP A 351 -18.17 5.87 -15.93
CA ASP A 351 -19.08 7.01 -15.79
C ASP A 351 -18.36 8.27 -15.24
N PRO A 352 -18.74 9.49 -15.66
CA PRO A 352 -18.07 10.72 -15.22
C PRO A 352 -18.02 10.86 -13.69
N GLY A 353 -16.80 10.96 -13.15
CA GLY A 353 -16.56 11.13 -11.72
C GLY A 353 -16.33 9.84 -10.93
N GLN A 354 -16.50 8.66 -11.54
CA GLN A 354 -15.97 7.39 -11.00
C GLN A 354 -14.44 7.39 -10.98
N VAL A 355 -13.85 6.48 -10.19
CA VAL A 355 -12.38 6.36 -10.15
C VAL A 355 -11.85 5.82 -11.48
N GLN A 356 -10.91 6.56 -12.09
CA GLN A 356 -10.33 6.26 -13.41
C GLN A 356 -8.83 6.56 -13.44
N ILE A 357 -8.10 5.91 -14.37
CA ILE A 357 -6.67 6.17 -14.63
C ILE A 357 -6.52 6.61 -16.08
N GLY A 358 -6.45 7.93 -16.33
CA GLY A 358 -6.39 8.51 -17.67
C GLY A 358 -7.58 8.10 -18.56
N GLY A 359 -8.81 8.08 -18.01
CA GLY A 359 -10.00 7.53 -18.66
C GLY A 359 -10.00 6.01 -18.84
N GLY A 360 -8.96 5.31 -18.36
CA GLY A 360 -8.88 3.86 -18.33
C GLY A 360 -9.60 3.27 -17.13
N TYR A 361 -10.31 2.16 -17.36
CA TYR A 361 -11.10 1.45 -16.35
C TYR A 361 -11.19 -0.06 -16.62
N PHE A 362 -11.56 -0.80 -15.59
CA PHE A 362 -11.62 -2.26 -15.56
C PHE A 362 -13.07 -2.76 -15.44
N ASP A 363 -13.31 -3.95 -15.96
CA ASP A 363 -14.60 -4.64 -15.86
C ASP A 363 -14.83 -5.19 -14.44
N ASN A 364 -15.88 -4.75 -13.75
CA ASN A 364 -16.12 -5.16 -12.35
C ASN A 364 -16.40 -6.67 -12.15
N ALA A 365 -16.83 -7.40 -13.19
CA ALA A 365 -17.12 -8.83 -13.10
C ALA A 365 -15.94 -9.74 -13.48
N THR A 366 -14.96 -9.23 -14.23
CA THR A 366 -13.85 -10.03 -14.80
C THR A 366 -12.46 -9.41 -14.63
N CYS A 367 -12.36 -8.19 -14.09
CA CYS A 367 -11.14 -7.38 -14.02
C CYS A 367 -10.44 -7.12 -15.37
N LYS A 368 -11.09 -7.39 -16.52
CA LYS A 368 -10.51 -7.11 -17.83
C LYS A 368 -10.45 -5.60 -18.09
N ILE A 369 -9.33 -5.11 -18.62
CA ILE A 369 -9.21 -3.70 -19.06
C ILE A 369 -10.27 -3.43 -20.15
N ARG A 370 -11.19 -2.50 -19.89
CA ARG A 370 -12.25 -2.10 -20.83
C ARG A 370 -11.82 -0.89 -21.66
N ALA A 371 -11.22 0.10 -21.02
CA ALA A 371 -10.49 1.18 -21.67
C ALA A 371 -9.05 1.19 -21.16
N ARG A 372 -8.07 1.29 -22.07
CA ARG A 372 -6.66 1.47 -21.68
C ARG A 372 -6.45 2.90 -21.17
N PRO A 373 -5.64 3.10 -20.11
CA PRO A 373 -5.21 4.41 -19.69
C PRO A 373 -4.62 5.24 -20.83
N ARG A 374 -5.08 6.48 -20.97
CA ARG A 374 -4.57 7.46 -21.94
C ARG A 374 -3.61 8.42 -21.25
N TYR A 375 -2.51 8.73 -21.92
CA TYR A 375 -1.57 9.74 -21.47
C TYR A 375 -1.87 11.06 -22.18
N GLU A 376 -1.89 12.14 -21.42
CA GLU A 376 -1.78 13.52 -21.89
C GLU A 376 -0.31 13.78 -22.25
N LYS A 377 -0.01 14.51 -23.35
CA LYS A 377 1.36 14.84 -23.75
C LYS A 377 1.56 16.36 -23.69
N ILE A 378 2.60 16.79 -22.98
CA ILE A 378 2.99 18.20 -22.86
C ILE A 378 4.42 18.34 -23.40
N THR A 379 4.69 19.41 -24.13
CA THR A 379 6.05 19.83 -24.51
C THR A 379 6.58 20.79 -23.45
N THR A 380 7.80 20.61 -22.96
CA THR A 380 8.39 21.53 -21.98
C THR A 380 8.60 22.92 -22.58
N SER A 381 8.58 23.97 -21.75
CA SER A 381 8.87 25.32 -22.22
C SER A 381 10.36 25.46 -22.62
N ASN A 382 10.69 26.54 -23.34
CA ASN A 382 12.07 26.88 -23.71
C ASN A 382 13.00 27.12 -22.50
N GLU A 383 12.45 27.21 -21.29
CA GLU A 383 13.16 27.51 -20.03
C GLU A 383 13.37 26.24 -19.18
N ASN A 384 13.11 25.06 -19.75
CA ASN A 384 13.06 23.76 -19.06
C ASN A 384 12.03 23.73 -17.91
N CYS A 385 10.89 24.40 -18.09
CA CYS A 385 9.77 24.35 -17.15
C CYS A 385 8.66 23.42 -17.67
N LEU A 386 7.91 22.82 -16.74
CA LEU A 386 6.66 22.10 -16.98
C LEU A 386 5.58 22.65 -16.06
N GLU A 387 4.47 23.10 -16.65
CA GLU A 387 3.25 23.46 -15.94
C GLU A 387 2.15 22.42 -16.19
N PHE A 388 1.39 22.05 -15.15
CA PHE A 388 0.12 21.32 -15.30
C PHE A 388 -0.80 21.52 -14.09
N LEU A 389 -2.11 21.38 -14.30
CA LEU A 389 -3.12 21.45 -13.25
C LEU A 389 -3.18 20.15 -12.43
N ILE A 390 -3.40 20.24 -11.12
CA ILE A 390 -3.74 19.11 -10.24
C ILE A 390 -4.91 19.46 -9.29
N HIS A 391 -5.93 18.62 -9.25
CA HIS A 391 -7.07 18.77 -8.35
C HIS A 391 -6.75 18.22 -6.95
N GLN A 392 -7.48 18.70 -5.94
CA GLN A 392 -7.41 18.13 -4.59
C GLN A 392 -7.77 16.64 -4.62
N SER A 393 -6.98 15.80 -3.94
CA SER A 393 -7.11 14.34 -3.94
C SER A 393 -6.82 13.63 -5.28
N GLU A 394 -6.23 14.32 -6.27
CA GLU A 394 -5.69 13.73 -7.50
C GLU A 394 -4.24 13.24 -7.32
N ALA A 395 -3.84 12.21 -8.07
CA ALA A 395 -2.44 11.83 -8.26
C ALA A 395 -2.06 11.77 -9.74
N VAL A 396 -0.85 12.23 -10.10
CA VAL A 396 -0.34 12.30 -11.47
C VAL A 396 1.04 11.67 -11.57
N ILE A 397 1.21 10.70 -12.49
CA ILE A 397 2.54 10.25 -12.95
C ILE A 397 2.97 11.18 -14.08
N VAL A 398 4.14 11.79 -13.93
CA VAL A 398 4.84 12.52 -15.00
C VAL A 398 5.90 11.57 -15.58
N GLU A 399 5.72 11.03 -16.78
CA GLU A 399 6.77 10.26 -17.47
C GLU A 399 7.63 11.18 -18.35
N LEU A 400 8.94 11.21 -18.10
CA LEU A 400 9.90 12.06 -18.81
C LEU A 400 10.44 11.32 -20.05
N ASP A 401 10.62 11.98 -21.19
CA ASP A 401 11.10 11.34 -22.45
C ASP A 401 12.62 11.13 -22.54
N ARG A 402 13.26 10.84 -21.41
CA ARG A 402 14.72 10.73 -21.31
C ARG A 402 15.26 9.46 -21.98
N GLN A 403 16.36 9.63 -22.71
CA GLN A 403 17.17 8.50 -23.15
C GLN A 403 17.86 7.84 -21.96
N LEU A 404 17.67 6.52 -21.83
CA LEU A 404 18.37 5.64 -20.89
C LEU A 404 19.39 4.79 -21.65
N PRO A 405 20.49 4.36 -21.00
CA PRO A 405 21.38 3.36 -21.59
C PRO A 405 20.68 1.99 -21.70
N ASP A 406 21.07 1.18 -22.68
CA ASP A 406 20.53 -0.18 -22.88
C ASP A 406 20.85 -1.14 -21.71
N THR A 407 21.87 -0.82 -20.91
CA THR A 407 22.29 -1.56 -19.71
C THR A 407 22.49 -0.62 -18.54
N CYS A 408 22.08 -1.06 -17.35
CA CYS A 408 22.09 -0.30 -16.09
C CYS A 408 22.57 -1.18 -14.93
#